data_AF-A0A9W9CNW7-F1
#
_entry.id   AF-A0A9W9CNW7-F1
#
_cell.length_a   1.000
_cell.length_b   1.000
_cell.length_c   1.000
_cell.angle_alpha   90.00
_cell.angle_beta   90.00
_cell.angle_gamma   90.00
#
_symmetry.space_group_name_H-M   'P 1'
#
loop_
_entity.id
_entity.type
_entity.pdbx_description
1 polymer ?
#
loop_
_entity_poly.entity_id
_entity_poly.type
_entity_poly.pdbx_seq_one_letter_code
_entity_poly.pdbx_strand_id
1 'polypeptide(L)' 'MHCPADGQCFDDLGSDGVYRVLQWLPTPPDQPTGIKVYDARPMPPELIKVFLDRQSWSQETEDRFRGVDGRAVPQE' A
#
# COMPACT_ATOMS: atom_id res chain seq x y z
N MET A 1 -2.99 -12.48 5.27
CA MET A 1 -1.89 -12.05 4.37
C MET A 1 -0.62 -12.60 4.97
N HIS A 2 0.16 -13.38 4.22
CA HIS A 2 1.36 -14.05 4.71
C HIS A 2 2.52 -13.60 3.83
N CYS A 3 3.43 -12.80 4.38
CA CYS A 3 4.68 -12.48 3.69
C CYS A 3 5.62 -13.69 3.79
N PRO A 4 6.49 -13.96 2.79
CA PRO A 4 7.58 -14.90 2.95
C PRO A 4 8.43 -14.57 4.18
N ALA A 5 8.88 -15.61 4.90
CA ALA A 5 9.58 -15.50 6.20
C ALA A 5 10.90 -14.71 6.17
N ASP A 6 11.36 -14.28 5.00
CA ASP A 6 12.61 -13.53 4.79
C ASP A 6 12.55 -12.06 5.26
N GLY A 7 11.40 -11.57 5.73
CA GLY A 7 11.28 -10.22 6.32
C GLY A 7 11.44 -9.06 5.34
N GLN A 8 11.44 -9.33 4.04
CA GLN A 8 11.63 -8.34 2.97
C GLN A 8 10.34 -7.67 2.49
N CYS A 9 9.20 -7.88 3.16
CA CYS A 9 7.96 -7.19 2.78
C CYS A 9 7.71 -5.95 3.60
N PHE A 10 7.05 -4.98 2.98
CA PHE A 10 6.48 -3.80 3.60
C PHE A 10 5.10 -3.54 3.01
N ASP A 11 4.24 -2.89 3.78
CA ASP A 11 2.94 -2.48 3.31
C ASP A 11 2.90 -1.02 2.90
N ASP A 12 2.12 -0.74 1.85
CA ASP A 12 1.90 0.60 1.33
C ASP A 12 0.42 0.78 0.98
N LEU A 13 -0.17 1.86 1.48
CA LEU A 13 -1.50 2.29 1.07
C LEU A 13 -1.37 3.34 -0.01
N GLY A 14 -1.65 2.94 -1.25
CA GLY A 14 -1.64 3.87 -2.37
C GLY A 14 -2.78 4.88 -2.27
N SER A 15 -2.57 6.08 -2.84
CA SER A 15 -3.60 7.13 -2.94
C SER A 15 -4.81 6.73 -3.80
N ASP A 16 -4.76 5.57 -4.43
CA ASP A 16 -5.88 4.94 -5.13
C ASP A 16 -6.75 4.07 -4.21
N GLY A 17 -6.43 3.97 -2.92
CA GLY A 17 -7.18 3.20 -1.93
C GLY A 17 -6.86 1.72 -1.95
N VAL A 18 -5.76 1.33 -2.60
CA VAL A 18 -5.30 -0.05 -2.65
C VAL A 18 -4.23 -0.27 -1.62
N TYR A 19 -4.48 -1.21 -0.73
CA TYR A 19 -3.48 -1.71 0.17
C TYR A 19 -2.62 -2.74 -0.54
N ARG A 20 -1.32 -2.46 -0.64
CA ARG A 20 -0.34 -3.30 -1.31
C ARG A 20 0.61 -3.88 -0.28
N VAL A 21 0.90 -5.16 -0.43
CA VAL A 21 2.04 -5.81 0.21
C VAL A 21 3.13 -5.89 -0.85
N LEU A 22 4.22 -5.17 -0.63
CA LEU A 22 5.36 -5.06 -1.52
C LEU A 22 6.50 -5.91 -0.96
N GLN A 23 7.24 -6.57 -1.84
CA GLN A 23 8.43 -7.34 -1.49
C GLN A 23 9.67 -6.70 -2.14
N TRP A 24 10.70 -6.44 -1.34
CA TRP A 24 12.02 -6.10 -1.84
C TRP A 24 12.62 -7.29 -2.58
N LEU A 25 13.06 -7.07 -3.81
CA LEU A 25 13.79 -8.07 -4.57
C LEU A 25 15.29 -7.94 -4.24
N PRO A 26 16.02 -9.08 -4.14
CA PRO A 26 17.46 -9.04 -4.03
C PRO A 26 18.02 -8.37 -5.29
N THR A 27 18.51 -7.15 -5.13
CA THR A 27 18.97 -6.33 -6.25
C THR A 27 20.46 -6.01 -6.07
N PRO A 28 21.28 -6.12 -7.12
CA PRO A 28 22.69 -5.71 -7.05
C PRO A 28 22.82 -4.24 -6.66
N PRO A 29 23.90 -3.84 -5.96
CA PRO A 29 24.10 -2.47 -5.50
C PRO A 29 24.19 -1.43 -6.62
N ASP A 30 24.53 -1.84 -7.84
CA ASP A 30 24.58 -1.00 -9.05
C ASP A 30 23.23 -0.87 -9.78
N GLN A 31 22.14 -1.43 -9.23
CA GLN A 31 20.83 -1.38 -9.86
C GLN A 31 19.76 -0.85 -8.89
N PRO A 32 18.72 -0.17 -9.42
CA PRO A 32 17.62 0.32 -8.60
C PRO A 32 16.90 -0.85 -7.94
N THR A 33 16.70 -0.79 -6.62
CA THR A 33 16.07 -1.87 -5.86
C THR A 33 14.73 -2.25 -6.47
N GLY A 34 14.64 -3.49 -6.94
CA GLY A 34 13.42 -4.05 -7.49
C GLY A 34 12.39 -4.20 -6.37
N ILE A 35 11.16 -3.78 -6.64
CA ILE A 35 10.02 -4.03 -5.78
C ILE A 35 9.02 -4.84 -6.57
N LYS A 36 8.50 -5.90 -5.97
CA LYS A 36 7.40 -6.69 -6.54
C LYS A 36 6.16 -6.53 -5.68
N VAL A 37 5.00 -6.34 -6.33
CA VAL A 37 3.70 -6.45 -5.64
C VAL A 37 3.43 -7.92 -5.35
N TYR A 38 3.32 -8.26 -4.07
CA TYR A 38 3.02 -9.60 -3.60
C TYR A 38 1.51 -9.84 -3.49
N ASP A 39 0.78 -8.91 -2.88
CA ASP A 39 -0.68 -8.91 -2.77
C ASP A 39 -1.15 -7.46 -2.89
N ALA A 40 -2.31 -7.25 -3.50
CA ALA A 40 -2.93 -5.93 -3.62
C ALA A 40 -4.43 -6.10 -3.45
N ARG A 41 -5.02 -5.32 -2.54
CA ARG A 41 -6.46 -5.37 -2.29
C ARG A 41 -7.04 -3.97 -2.27
N PRO A 42 -8.13 -3.72 -3.02
CA PRO A 42 -8.87 -2.49 -2.86
C PRO A 42 -9.45 -2.46 -1.44
N MET A 43 -9.25 -1.37 -0.73
CA MET A 43 -9.86 -1.16 0.58
C MET A 43 -11.11 -0.29 0.44
N PRO A 44 -12.24 -0.69 1.05
CA PRO A 44 -13.39 0.18 1.16
C PRO A 44 -13.04 1.42 2.00
N PRO A 45 -13.75 2.55 1.79
CA PRO A 45 -13.52 3.81 2.51
C PRO A 45 -13.45 3.64 4.05
N GLU A 46 -14.27 2.74 4.60
CA GLU A 46 -14.31 2.47 6.04
C GLU A 46 -12.99 1.87 6.56
N LEU A 47 -12.36 0.97 5.80
CA LEU A 47 -11.07 0.40 6.17
C LEU A 47 -9.92 1.36 5.92
N ILE A 48 -10.00 2.19 4.87
CA ILE A 48 -9.05 3.29 4.65
C ILE A 48 -9.06 4.22 5.86
N LYS A 49 -10.24 4.64 6.32
CA LYS A 49 -10.37 5.49 7.52
C LYS A 49 -9.73 4.82 8.75
N VAL A 50 -9.99 3.54 9.00
CA VAL A 50 -9.40 2.82 10.15
C VAL A 50 -7.88 2.72 10.03
N PHE A 51 -7.35 2.55 8.82
CA PHE A 51 -5.91 2.55 8.58
C PHE A 51 -5.28 3.91 8.88
N LEU A 52 -5.90 5.01 8.41
CA LEU A 52 -5.42 6.37 8.64
C LEU A 52 -5.54 6.80 10.11
N ASP A 53 -6.57 6.36 10.83
CA ASP A 53 -6.78 6.63 12.26
C ASP A 53 -5.65 6.04 13.14
N ARG A 54 -4.97 5.00 12.63
CA ARG A 54 -3.79 4.40 13.29
C ARG A 54 -2.50 5.19 13.06
N GLN A 55 -2.47 6.10 12.10
CA GLN A 55 -1.32 6.94 11.79
C GLN A 55 -1.46 8.31 12.45
N SER A 56 -0.35 9.01 12.61
CA SER A 56 -0.39 10.40 13.07
C SER A 56 -1.21 11.22 12.08
N TRP A 57 -2.26 11.87 12.57
CA TRP A 57 -3.09 12.74 11.75
C TRP A 57 -2.23 13.84 11.10
N SER A 58 -2.42 14.04 9.80
CA SER A 58 -1.84 15.16 9.06
C SER A 58 -2.82 15.65 7.99
N GLN A 59 -2.85 16.97 7.78
CA GLN A 59 -3.65 17.60 6.75
C GLN A 59 -3.33 17.03 5.35
N GLU A 60 -2.06 16.81 5.05
CA GLU A 60 -1.60 16.24 3.78
C GLU A 60 -2.16 14.82 3.57
N THR A 61 -2.15 14.00 4.61
CA THR A 61 -2.74 12.65 4.58
C THR A 61 -4.24 12.71 4.34
N GLU A 62 -4.97 13.57 5.05
CA GLU A 62 -6.42 13.72 4.88
C GLU A 62 -6.78 14.18 3.46
N ASP A 63 -6.10 15.20 2.92
CA ASP A 63 -6.33 15.70 1.56
C ASP A 63 -5.97 14.64 0.50
N ARG A 64 -4.94 13.82 0.74
CA ARG A 64 -4.52 12.74 -0.17
C ARG A 64 -5.53 11.59 -0.26
N PHE A 65 -6.24 11.29 0.83
CA PHE A 65 -7.22 10.19 0.88
C PHE A 65 -8.68 10.65 0.85
N ARG A 66 -8.94 11.96 0.83
CA ARG A 66 -10.28 12.53 0.73
C ARG A 66 -10.97 12.09 -0.57
N GLY A 67 -12.05 11.32 -0.42
CA GLY A 67 -12.84 10.84 -1.56
C GLY A 67 -12.28 9.59 -2.25
N VAL A 68 -11.23 8.97 -1.69
CA VAL A 68 -10.69 7.70 -2.18
C VAL A 68 -11.57 6.55 -1.70
N ASP A 69 -12.09 5.75 -2.64
CA ASP A 69 -12.99 4.63 -2.34
C ASP A 69 -12.46 3.25 -2.77
N GLY A 70 -11.19 3.17 -3.18
CA GLY A 70 -10.54 1.91 -3.56
C GLY A 70 -11.09 1.29 -4.85
N ARG A 71 -12.05 1.94 -5.53
CA ARG A 71 -12.69 1.45 -6.77
C ARG A 71 -12.09 2.01 -8.05
N ALA A 72 -11.12 2.91 -7.95
CA ALA A 72 -10.42 3.47 -9.11
C ALA A 72 -9.47 2.46 -9.79
N VAL A 73 -9.29 1.27 -9.21
CA VAL A 73 -8.54 0.17 -9.83
C VAL A 73 -9.42 -0.49 -10.88
N PRO A 74 -9.06 -0.46 -12.18
CA PRO A 74 -9.72 -1.32 -13.14
C PRO A 74 -9.51 -2.77 -12.71
N GLN A 75 -10.60 -3.51 -12.53
CA GLN A 75 -10.54 -4.97 -12.47
C GLN A 75 -10.16 -5.44 -13.88
N GLU A 76 -8.93 -5.93 -14.04
CA GLU A 76 -8.55 -6.75 -15.19
C GLU A 76 -9.12 -8.17 -15.07
#